data_AF-A0A493TZA7-F1
#
_entry.id   AF-A0A493TZA7-F1
#
_cell.length_a   1.000
_cell.length_b   1.000
_cell.length_c   1.000
_cell.angle_alpha   90.00
_cell.angle_beta   90.00
_cell.angle_gamma   90.00
#
_symmetry.space_group_name_H-M   'P 1'
#
loop_
_entity.id
_entity.type
_entity.pdbx_description
1 polymer ?
#
loop_
_entity_poly.entity_id
_entity_poly.type
_entity_poly.pdbx_seq_one_letter_code
_entity_poly.pdbx_strand_id
1 'polypeptide(L)' 'MDKHSWYHGPVSRNAAEYLLSSGINGSFLVRESESSPGQRSISLRYEGRVYHYRINTASDGKVSLQEKGKK' A
#
# COMPACT_ATOMS: atom_id res chain seq x y z
N MET A 1 -6.78 20.43 6.60
CA MET A 1 -5.38 20.06 6.90
C MET A 1 -5.11 18.65 6.40
N ASP A 2 -5.19 18.53 5.08
CA ASP A 2 -4.28 17.78 4.21
C ASP A 2 -3.75 16.46 4.76
N LYS A 3 -4.68 15.57 5.13
CA LYS A 3 -4.41 14.14 5.19
C LYS A 3 -4.09 13.76 3.75
N HIS A 4 -2.81 13.59 3.45
CA HIS A 4 -2.30 13.34 2.12
C HIS A 4 -3.27 12.50 1.29
N SER A 5 -3.67 12.95 0.09
CA SER A 5 -4.69 12.30 -0.74
C SER A 5 -4.37 10.85 -1.12
N TRP A 6 -3.11 10.45 -0.94
CA TRP A 6 -2.60 9.09 -1.14
C TRP A 6 -2.65 8.21 0.12
N TYR A 7 -2.92 8.75 1.32
CA TYR A 7 -2.99 8.00 2.57
C TYR A 7 -4.43 7.73 2.99
N HIS A 8 -4.83 6.46 2.94
CA HIS A 8 -6.21 6.04 3.19
C HIS A 8 -6.44 5.46 4.59
N GLY A 9 -5.41 5.39 5.45
CA GLY A 9 -5.54 4.86 6.81
C GLY A 9 -5.80 3.34 6.85
N PRO A 10 -6.66 2.83 7.75
CA PRO A 10 -6.91 1.40 7.92
C PRO A 10 -7.82 0.84 6.81
N VAL A 11 -7.26 0.72 5.61
CA VAL A 11 -7.91 0.08 4.46
C VAL A 11 -7.40 -1.35 4.30
N SER A 12 -8.33 -2.28 4.11
CA SER A 12 -8.00 -3.68 3.93
C SER A 12 -7.30 -3.97 2.61
N ARG A 13 -6.62 -5.12 2.52
CA ARG A 13 -6.03 -5.55 1.23
C ARG A 13 -7.09 -5.62 0.13
N ASN A 14 -8.23 -6.26 0.43
CA ASN A 14 -9.32 -6.44 -0.52
C ASN A 14 -10.02 -5.12 -0.84
N ALA A 15 -10.23 -4.25 0.14
CA ALA A 15 -10.79 -2.92 -0.10
C ALA A 15 -9.88 -2.07 -0.98
N ALA A 16 -8.55 -2.16 -0.80
CA ALA A 16 -7.60 -1.48 -1.67
C ALA A 16 -7.67 -2.00 -3.12
N GLU A 17 -7.82 -3.32 -3.32
CA GLU A 17 -8.01 -3.91 -4.65
C GLU A 17 -9.30 -3.40 -5.30
N TYR A 18 -10.39 -3.34 -4.54
CA TYR A 18 -11.66 -2.80 -5.02
C TYR A 18 -11.54 -1.32 -5.41
N LEU A 19 -10.94 -0.49 -4.56
CA LEU A 19 -10.74 0.95 -4.82
C LEU A 19 -9.86 1.18 -6.06
N LEU A 20 -8.87 0.33 -6.27
CA LEU A 20 -7.98 0.41 -7.43
C LEU A 20 -8.58 -0.26 -8.68
N SER A 21 -9.68 -1.01 -8.57
CA SER A 21 -10.28 -1.78 -9.69
C SER A 21 -10.83 -0.92 -10.84
N SER A 22 -11.12 0.36 -10.58
CA SER A 22 -11.48 1.36 -11.59
C SER A 22 -10.36 2.37 -11.87
N GLY A 23 -9.22 2.26 -11.18
CA GLY A 23 -8.06 3.14 -11.38
C GLY A 23 -7.34 2.91 -12.70
N ILE A 24 -6.47 3.85 -13.07
CA ILE A 24 -5.59 3.74 -14.24
C ILE A 24 -4.27 3.04 -13.86
N ASN A 25 -3.45 2.73 -14.86
CA ASN A 25 -2.09 2.26 -14.62
C ASN A 25 -1.32 3.31 -13.80
N GLY A 26 -0.69 2.88 -12.71
CA GLY A 26 0.00 3.77 -11.77
C GLY A 26 -0.88 4.31 -10.63
N SER A 27 -2.19 4.08 -10.62
CA SER A 27 -3.03 4.42 -9.46
C SER A 27 -2.56 3.67 -8.22
N PHE A 28 -2.42 4.36 -7.09
CA PHE A 28 -1.92 3.77 -5.86
C PHE A 28 -2.56 4.38 -4.62
N LEU A 29 -2.41 3.68 -3.50
CA LEU A 29 -2.73 4.20 -2.17
C LEU A 29 -1.79 3.61 -1.12
N VAL A 30 -1.58 4.35 -0.04
CA VAL A 30 -0.91 3.90 1.17
C VAL A 30 -1.97 3.59 2.23
N ARG A 31 -1.85 2.42 2.85
CA ARG A 31 -2.76 1.93 3.88
C ARG A 31 -2.01 1.36 5.08
N GLU A 32 -2.67 1.35 6.23
CA GLU A 32 -2.20 0.62 7.41
C GLU A 32 -2.39 -0.88 7.19
N SER A 33 -1.46 -1.67 7.73
CA SER A 33 -1.51 -3.12 7.64
C SER A 33 -2.49 -3.67 8.66
N GLU A 34 -3.54 -4.35 8.18
CA GLU A 34 -4.51 -5.05 9.04
C GLU A 34 -3.85 -6.12 9.92
N SER A 35 -2.87 -6.84 9.37
CA SER A 35 -2.18 -7.94 10.05
C SER A 35 -1.04 -7.50 10.96
N SER A 36 -0.65 -6.22 10.91
CA SER A 36 0.52 -5.72 11.64
C SER A 36 0.31 -4.27 12.04
N PRO A 37 -0.27 -4.02 13.23
CA PRO A 37 -0.50 -2.67 13.74
C PRO A 37 0.79 -1.82 13.69
N GLY A 38 0.65 -0.56 13.26
CA GLY A 38 1.78 0.37 13.11
C GLY A 38 2.61 0.20 11.84
N GLN A 39 2.32 -0.80 11.00
CA GLN A 39 3.00 -1.03 9.73
C GLN A 39 2.16 -0.50 8.57
N ARG A 40 2.83 -0.01 7.51
CA ARG A 40 2.17 0.53 6.32
C ARG A 40 2.40 -0.35 5.11
N SER A 41 1.56 -0.20 4.10
CA SER A 41 1.67 -0.89 2.82
C SER A 41 1.24 0.02 1.69
N ILE A 42 1.86 -0.17 0.52
CA ILE A 42 1.47 0.47 -0.74
C ILE A 42 0.69 -0.55 -1.56
N SER A 43 -0.50 -0.17 -2.01
CA SER A 43 -1.24 -0.91 -3.03
C SER A 43 -1.14 -0.12 -4.34
N LEU A 44 -0.63 -0.75 -5.40
CA LEU A 44 -0.35 -0.14 -6.70
C LEU A 44 -1.04 -0.93 -7.81
N ARG A 45 -1.82 -0.25 -8.65
CA ARG A 45 -2.31 -0.82 -9.89
C ARG A 45 -1.27 -0.70 -10.99
N TYR A 46 -0.90 -1.84 -11.56
CA TYR A 46 -0.05 -1.91 -12.73
C TYR A 46 -0.53 -3.01 -13.68
N GLU A 47 -0.71 -2.69 -14.96
CA GLU A 47 -1.13 -3.62 -16.02
C GLU A 47 -2.34 -4.49 -15.66
N GLY A 48 -3.38 -3.86 -15.10
CA GLY A 48 -4.62 -4.54 -14.73
C GLY A 48 -4.55 -5.41 -13.47
N ARG A 49 -3.41 -5.41 -12.77
CA ARG A 49 -3.21 -6.13 -11.50
C ARG A 49 -2.91 -5.15 -10.37
N VAL A 50 -3.23 -5.55 -9.15
CA VAL A 50 -2.88 -4.77 -7.94
C VAL A 50 -1.75 -5.47 -7.20
N TYR A 51 -0.65 -4.76 -7.04
CA TYR A 51 0.53 -5.17 -6.30
C TYR A 51 0.49 -4.57 -4.90
N HIS A 52 0.96 -5.31 -3.91
CA HIS A 52 0.98 -4.87 -2.53
C HIS A 52 2.40 -4.97 -1.97
N TYR A 53 2.99 -3.83 -1.64
CA TYR A 53 4.33 -3.71 -1.08
C TYR A 53 4.24 -3.33 0.39
N ARG A 54 4.98 -4.02 1.25
CA ARG A 54 5.05 -3.63 2.67
C ARG A 54 6.12 -2.56 2.83
N ILE A 55 5.79 -1.51 3.57
CA ILE A 55 6.74 -0.46 3.93
C ILE A 55 7.48 -0.92 5.18
N ASN A 56 8.77 -1.15 5.06
CA ASN A 56 9.66 -1.36 6.20
C ASN A 56 10.29 -0.03 6.60
N THR A 57 10.30 0.27 7.90
CA THR A 57 10.93 1.48 8.44
C THR A 57 12.04 1.03 9.38
N ALA A 58 13.28 1.34 9.03
CA ALA A 58 14.44 1.07 9.86
C ALA A 58 14.50 2.04 11.04
N SER A 59 15.27 1.69 12.07
CA SER A 59 15.47 2.51 13.27
C SER A 59 16.15 3.85 12.99
N ASP A 60 16.91 3.95 11.89
CA ASP A 60 17.53 5.19 11.42
C ASP A 60 16.56 6.08 10.61
N GLY A 61 15.28 5.72 10.54
CA GLY A 61 14.24 6.44 9.82
C GLY A 61 14.18 6.17 8.32
N LYS A 62 15.08 5.35 7.76
CA LYS A 62 15.02 4.96 6.35
C LYS A 62 13.83 4.06 6.07
N VAL A 63 13.26 4.23 4.88
CA VAL A 63 12.07 3.52 4.45
C VAL A 63 12.39 2.69 3.21
N SER A 64 12.03 1.42 3.22
CA SER A 64 12.22 0.50 2.08
C SER A 64 10.95 -0.29 1.79
N LEU A 65 10.79 -0.71 0.54
CA LEU A 65 9.69 -1.59 0.14
C LEU A 65 10.16 -3.03 0.23
N GLN A 66 9.45 -3.84 1.01
CA GLN A 66 9.64 -5.28 1.03
C GLN A 66 8.74 -5.90 -0.04
N GLU A 67 9.37 -6.48 -1.06
CA GLU A 67 8.69 -7.36 -1.99
C GLU A 67 8.47 -8.70 -1.29
N LYS A 68 7.22 -9.20 -1.28
CA LYS A 68 7.01 -10.61 -0.90
C LYS A 68 7.65 -11.45 -2.00
N GLY A 69 8.77 -12.11 -1.67
CA GLY A 69 9.42 -13.05 -2.57
C GLY A 69 8.37 -13.99 -3.18
N LYS A 70 8.33 -14.07 -4.51
CA LYS A 70 7.53 -15.06 -5.22
C LYS A 70 7.93 -16.44 -4.68
N LYS A 71 6.96 -17.15 -4.11
CA LYS A 71 7.07 -18.61 -3.99
C LYS A 71 6.99 -19.22 -5.37
#